data_AF-A0A1M6STK7-F1
#
_entry.id   AF-A0A1M6STK7-F1
#
_cell.length_a   1.000
_cell.length_b   1.000
_cell.length_c   1.000
_cell.angle_alpha   90.00
_cell.angle_beta   90.00
_cell.angle_gamma   90.00
#
_symmetry.space_group_name_H-M   'P 1'
#
loop_
_entity.id
_entity.type
_entity.pdbx_description
1 polymer ?
#
loop_
_entity_poly.entity_id
_entity_poly.type
_entity_poly.pdbx_seq_one_letter_code
_entity_poly.pdbx_strand_id
1 'polypeptide(L)'
;MESLKKLLEGVKLEEGILRITTRSPGRFAEEENWTLCINNKRVLYAKVFYGRKPYWKEWVELFHIDPSFFGSKAEDTLYTILSKDFGRLFVEYYEDSITMQQLRKALPPEQTRLGSLLLSKGYRYLKDWYFPEGWMEGGYKLQAER
;
A
#
# COMPACT_ATOMS: atom_id res chain seq x y z
N MET A 1 -0.44 14.66 -9.48
CA MET A 1 -0.62 13.20 -9.54
C MET A 1 -2.11 12.89 -9.52
N GLU A 2 -2.55 11.95 -10.36
CA GLU A 2 -3.97 11.60 -10.50
C GLU A 2 -4.54 10.96 -9.22
N SER A 3 -3.74 10.11 -8.57
CA SER A 3 -4.04 9.38 -7.34
C SER A 3 -4.38 10.32 -6.20
N LEU A 4 -3.54 11.33 -5.96
CA LEU A 4 -3.76 12.31 -4.91
C LEU A 4 -5.08 13.05 -5.12
N LYS A 5 -5.33 13.53 -6.35
CA LYS A 5 -6.57 14.24 -6.68
C LYS A 5 -7.80 13.37 -6.38
N LYS A 6 -7.82 12.14 -6.88
CA LYS A 6 -8.94 11.20 -6.67
C LYS A 6 -9.19 10.88 -5.20
N LEU A 7 -8.13 10.64 -4.44
CA LEU A 7 -8.26 10.29 -3.03
C LEU A 7 -8.62 11.50 -2.15
N LEU A 8 -8.32 12.73 -2.57
CA LEU A 8 -8.81 13.94 -1.92
C LEU A 8 -10.29 14.20 -2.21
N GLU A 9 -10.73 14.01 -3.47
CA GLU A 9 -12.14 14.11 -3.86
C GLU A 9 -12.99 13.02 -3.20
N GLY A 10 -12.38 11.85 -2.98
CA GLY A 10 -13.03 10.68 -2.39
C GLY A 10 -13.64 9.77 -3.43
N VAL A 11 -13.51 8.46 -3.21
CA VAL A 11 -13.95 7.42 -4.13
C VAL A 11 -15.11 6.67 -3.49
N LYS A 12 -16.27 6.70 -4.15
CA LYS A 12 -17.47 5.97 -3.69
C LYS A 12 -17.29 4.48 -3.96
N LEU A 13 -17.54 3.69 -2.94
CA LEU A 13 -17.53 2.22 -2.92
C LEU A 13 -18.82 1.73 -2.24
N GLU A 14 -19.12 0.44 -2.34
CA GLU A 14 -20.25 -0.16 -1.62
C GLU A 14 -20.10 -0.02 -0.10
N GLU A 15 -18.86 -0.10 0.40
CA GLU A 15 -18.54 0.00 1.83
C GLU A 15 -18.51 1.45 2.35
N GLY A 16 -18.54 2.45 1.46
CA GLY A 16 -18.49 3.86 1.83
C GLY A 16 -17.64 4.73 0.90
N ILE A 17 -17.19 5.88 1.43
CA ILE A 17 -16.29 6.79 0.68
C ILE A 17 -14.86 6.60 1.17
N LEU A 18 -14.00 6.06 0.32
CA LEU A 18 -12.55 5.98 0.54
C LEU A 18 -11.92 7.32 0.21
N ARG A 19 -11.25 7.95 1.18
CA ARG A 19 -10.58 9.24 0.97
C ARG A 19 -9.42 9.48 1.91
N ILE A 20 -8.55 10.41 1.54
CA ILE A 20 -7.57 10.99 2.44
C ILE A 20 -8.30 11.99 3.35
N THR A 21 -8.16 11.82 4.66
CA THR A 21 -8.75 12.72 5.67
C THR A 21 -7.73 13.66 6.29
N THR A 22 -6.48 13.22 6.41
CA THR A 22 -5.38 14.00 6.96
C THR A 22 -4.14 13.85 6.09
N ARG A 23 -3.39 14.95 5.96
CA ARG A 23 -2.05 14.99 5.36
C ARG A 23 -1.10 15.68 6.33
N SER A 24 0.11 15.16 6.45
CA SER A 24 1.18 15.82 7.19
C SER A 24 2.52 15.67 6.44
N PRO A 25 3.46 16.61 6.63
CA PRO A 25 4.81 16.47 6.10
C PRO A 25 5.49 15.19 6.61
N GLY A 26 6.28 14.58 5.74
CA GLY A 26 7.14 13.45 6.08
C GLY A 26 8.55 13.87 6.45
N ARG A 27 9.49 12.91 6.34
CA ARG A 27 10.92 13.14 6.66
C ARG A 27 11.61 14.06 5.65
N PHE A 28 11.20 14.00 4.39
CA PHE A 28 11.78 14.77 3.28
C PHE A 28 10.77 15.79 2.74
N ALA A 29 11.25 16.81 2.03
CA ALA A 29 10.39 17.82 1.41
C ALA A 29 9.41 17.21 0.39
N GLU A 30 9.80 16.11 -0.26
CA GLU A 30 8.96 15.36 -1.20
C GLU A 30 8.22 14.20 -0.54
N GLU A 31 8.23 14.08 0.79
CA GLU A 31 7.52 13.04 1.54
C GLU A 31 6.31 13.60 2.29
N GLU A 32 5.21 12.87 2.28
CA GLU A 32 4.02 13.12 3.10
C GLU A 32 3.51 11.84 3.76
N ASN A 33 2.78 12.00 4.86
CA ASN A 33 1.97 10.95 5.44
C ASN A 33 0.50 11.26 5.23
N TRP A 34 -0.26 10.28 4.75
CA TRP A 34 -1.69 10.35 4.54
C TRP A 34 -2.40 9.42 5.52
N THR A 35 -3.52 9.89 6.08
CA THR A 35 -4.50 9.05 6.75
C THR A 35 -5.62 8.74 5.76
N LEU A 36 -5.81 7.48 5.42
CA LEU A 36 -6.93 7.04 4.61
C LEU A 36 -8.06 6.52 5.49
N CYS A 37 -9.29 6.91 5.16
CA CYS A 37 -10.48 6.48 5.85
C CYS A 37 -11.56 6.01 4.87
N ILE A 38 -12.42 5.11 5.35
CA ILE A 38 -13.73 4.81 4.78
C ILE A 38 -14.78 5.28 5.78
N ASN A 39 -15.73 6.13 5.36
CA ASN A 39 -16.75 6.71 6.22
C ASN A 39 -16.17 7.35 7.51
N ASN A 40 -15.06 8.07 7.37
CA ASN A 40 -14.29 8.69 8.46
C ASN A 40 -13.63 7.73 9.46
N LYS A 41 -13.83 6.41 9.35
CA LYS A 41 -13.05 5.42 10.08
C LYS A 41 -11.73 5.17 9.36
N ARG A 42 -10.60 5.32 10.08
CA ARG A 42 -9.26 5.06 9.54
C ARG A 42 -9.16 3.60 9.09
N VAL A 43 -8.67 3.40 7.87
CA VAL A 43 -8.36 2.07 7.33
C VAL A 43 -6.87 1.82 7.24
N LEU A 44 -6.04 2.82 6.95
CA LEU A 44 -4.58 2.69 6.92
C LEU A 44 -3.89 4.05 6.91
N TYR A 45 -2.58 4.01 7.10
CA TYR A 45 -1.69 5.13 6.78
C TYR A 45 -0.93 4.86 5.49
N ALA A 46 -0.65 5.91 4.73
CA ALA A 46 0.25 5.85 3.58
C ALA A 46 1.40 6.84 3.78
N LYS A 47 2.63 6.38 3.70
CA LYS A 47 3.81 7.23 3.56
C LYS A 47 4.14 7.33 2.08
N VAL A 48 4.17 8.54 1.56
CA VAL A 48 4.22 8.80 0.13
C VAL A 48 5.41 9.68 -0.16
N PHE A 49 6.26 9.23 -1.08
CA PHE A 49 7.38 10.01 -1.59
C PHE A 49 7.17 10.31 -3.07
N TYR A 50 7.16 11.59 -3.42
CA TYR A 50 6.82 12.07 -4.76
C TYR A 50 7.96 11.97 -5.78
N GLY A 51 9.13 11.46 -5.36
CA GLY A 51 10.31 11.38 -6.20
C GLY A 51 11.10 12.69 -6.24
N ARG A 52 12.38 12.56 -6.56
CA ARG A 52 13.30 13.69 -6.83
C ARG A 52 14.15 13.31 -8.04
N LYS A 53 13.68 13.71 -9.22
CA LYS A 53 14.32 13.38 -10.50
C LYS A 53 15.73 13.95 -10.59
N PRO A 54 16.64 13.29 -11.33
CA PRO A 54 16.45 11.98 -11.98
C PRO A 54 16.69 10.77 -11.06
N TYR A 55 17.23 10.98 -9.87
CA TYR A 55 17.85 9.91 -9.07
C TYR A 55 16.87 9.14 -8.18
N TRP A 56 15.82 9.79 -7.70
CA TRP A 56 14.90 9.20 -6.72
C TRP A 56 13.52 9.03 -7.34
N LYS A 57 13.13 7.77 -7.55
CA LYS A 57 11.79 7.41 -8.01
C LYS A 57 10.76 7.60 -6.90
N GLU A 58 9.53 7.89 -7.30
CA GLU A 58 8.37 7.93 -6.44
C GLU A 58 8.05 6.54 -5.84
N TRP A 59 7.53 6.53 -4.62
CA TRP A 59 7.08 5.31 -3.97
C TRP A 59 6.01 5.62 -2.92
N VAL A 60 5.26 4.59 -2.56
CA VAL A 60 4.27 4.65 -1.48
C VAL A 60 4.40 3.41 -0.60
N GLU A 61 4.29 3.60 0.71
CA GLU A 61 4.25 2.55 1.72
C GLU A 61 2.92 2.61 2.47
N LEU A 62 2.20 1.48 2.54
CA LEU A 62 0.94 1.32 3.27
C LEU A 62 1.18 0.51 4.54
N PHE A 63 0.74 1.04 5.68
CA PHE A 63 1.03 0.47 7.00
C PHE A 63 -0.09 0.75 8.02
N HIS A 64 -0.09 -0.02 9.12
CA HIS A 64 -1.14 -0.08 10.14
C HIS A 64 -2.53 -0.28 9.52
N ILE A 65 -2.63 -1.27 8.64
CA ILE A 65 -3.82 -1.54 7.84
C ILE A 65 -4.87 -2.25 8.70
N ASP A 66 -6.11 -1.75 8.71
CA ASP A 66 -7.25 -2.41 9.35
C ASP A 66 -7.48 -3.76 8.65
N PRO A 67 -7.58 -4.89 9.37
CA PRO A 67 -7.72 -6.22 8.77
C PRO A 67 -8.90 -6.33 7.79
N SER A 68 -9.98 -5.57 8.02
CA SER A 68 -11.17 -5.57 7.15
C SER A 68 -10.93 -4.96 5.77
N PHE A 69 -9.80 -4.27 5.58
CA PHE A 69 -9.40 -3.74 4.29
C PHE A 69 -9.03 -4.86 3.31
N PHE A 70 -8.36 -5.92 3.77
CA PHE A 70 -7.90 -7.00 2.90
C PHE A 70 -9.07 -7.82 2.33
N GLY A 71 -9.07 -8.01 1.01
CA GLY A 71 -10.13 -8.68 0.26
C GLY A 71 -11.35 -7.79 -0.06
N SER A 72 -11.36 -6.53 0.38
CA SER A 72 -12.45 -5.59 0.09
C SER A 72 -12.36 -4.95 -1.31
N LYS A 73 -13.42 -4.27 -1.75
CA LYS A 73 -13.35 -3.44 -2.97
C LYS A 73 -12.47 -2.22 -2.78
N ALA A 74 -12.31 -1.75 -1.53
CA ALA A 74 -11.42 -0.65 -1.21
C ALA A 74 -9.94 -1.01 -1.45
N GLU A 75 -9.53 -2.25 -1.18
CA GLU A 75 -8.18 -2.73 -1.48
C GLU A 75 -7.89 -2.66 -2.98
N ASP A 76 -8.74 -3.32 -3.77
CA ASP A 76 -8.60 -3.37 -5.22
C ASP A 76 -8.57 -1.96 -5.83
N THR A 77 -9.47 -1.09 -5.35
CA THR A 77 -9.60 0.29 -5.82
C THR A 77 -8.37 1.12 -5.45
N LEU A 78 -7.90 1.04 -4.21
CA LEU A 78 -6.73 1.80 -3.77
C LEU A 78 -5.49 1.41 -4.58
N TYR A 79 -5.23 0.11 -4.76
CA TYR A 79 -4.06 -0.34 -5.52
C TYR A 79 -4.15 0.04 -6.99
N THR A 80 -5.35 0.00 -7.59
CA THR A 80 -5.60 0.47 -8.95
C THR A 80 -5.35 1.97 -9.10
N ILE A 81 -5.70 2.76 -8.08
CA ILE A 81 -5.44 4.20 -8.09
C ILE A 81 -3.93 4.45 -8.00
N LEU A 82 -3.27 3.85 -7.00
CA LEU A 82 -1.85 4.09 -6.73
C LEU A 82 -0.94 3.62 -7.88
N SER A 83 -1.25 2.51 -8.56
CA SER A 83 -0.41 1.96 -9.65
C SER A 83 -0.26 2.89 -10.86
N LYS A 84 -1.12 3.93 -10.96
CA LYS A 84 -1.06 4.94 -12.01
C LYS A 84 0.10 5.91 -11.86
N ASP A 85 0.36 6.35 -10.62
CA ASP A 85 1.40 7.34 -10.35
C ASP A 85 2.66 6.72 -9.72
N PHE A 86 2.54 5.60 -9.01
CA PHE A 86 3.66 5.02 -8.26
C PHE A 86 4.22 3.77 -8.93
N GLY A 87 5.47 3.85 -9.39
CA GLY A 87 6.20 2.68 -9.88
C GLY A 87 6.58 1.67 -8.80
N ARG A 88 6.56 2.07 -7.52
CA ARG A 88 6.94 1.23 -6.38
C ARG A 88 5.93 1.37 -5.24
N LEU A 89 5.47 0.24 -4.72
CA LEU A 89 4.53 0.14 -3.61
C LEU A 89 5.06 -0.84 -2.56
N PHE A 90 4.98 -0.48 -1.29
CA PHE A 90 5.19 -1.38 -0.15
C PHE A 90 3.87 -1.54 0.58
N VAL A 91 3.49 -2.78 0.88
CA VAL A 91 2.26 -3.07 1.63
C VAL A 91 2.61 -3.93 2.84
N GLU A 92 2.33 -3.41 4.04
CA GLU A 92 2.40 -4.21 5.25
C GLU A 92 1.31 -5.29 5.23
N TYR A 93 1.71 -6.56 5.34
CA TYR A 93 0.78 -7.69 5.26
C TYR A 93 0.56 -8.39 6.61
N TYR A 94 1.01 -7.80 7.73
CA TYR A 94 0.89 -8.41 9.05
C TYR A 94 -0.56 -8.79 9.40
N GLU A 95 -1.52 -7.94 9.04
CA GLU A 95 -2.95 -8.15 9.31
C GLU A 95 -3.66 -8.93 8.18
N ASP A 96 -2.96 -9.29 7.09
CA ASP A 96 -3.47 -10.17 6.03
C ASP A 96 -3.12 -11.63 6.33
N SER A 97 -3.99 -12.28 7.10
CA SER A 97 -3.79 -13.67 7.53
C SER A 97 -3.57 -14.66 6.37
N ILE A 98 -4.19 -14.43 5.20
CA ILE A 98 -4.07 -15.32 4.05
C ILE A 98 -2.68 -15.20 3.45
N THR A 99 -2.24 -13.99 3.11
CA THR A 99 -0.91 -13.74 2.55
C THR A 99 0.18 -14.20 3.53
N MET A 100 0.02 -13.91 4.82
CA MET A 100 0.96 -14.34 5.84
C MET A 100 1.08 -15.87 5.91
N GLN A 101 -0.05 -16.59 5.86
CA GLN A 101 -0.01 -18.06 5.87
C GLN A 101 0.65 -18.62 4.61
N GLN A 102 0.41 -18.01 3.44
CA GLN A 102 1.02 -18.42 2.18
C GLN A 102 2.54 -18.23 2.20
N LEU A 103 3.02 -17.06 2.63
CA LEU A 103 4.45 -16.77 2.74
C LEU A 103 5.14 -17.67 3.79
N ARG A 104 4.49 -17.95 4.93
CA ARG A 104 5.00 -18.91 5.93
C ARG A 104 5.16 -20.33 5.37
N LYS A 105 4.34 -20.69 4.38
CA LYS A 105 4.44 -21.97 3.65
C LYS A 105 5.41 -21.90 2.45
N ALA A 106 6.22 -20.84 2.37
CA ALA A 106 7.18 -20.59 1.31
C ALA A 106 6.55 -20.52 -0.09
N LEU A 107 5.29 -20.10 -0.20
CA LEU A 107 4.75 -19.74 -1.52
C LEU A 107 5.53 -18.54 -2.07
N PRO A 108 5.87 -18.53 -3.37
CA PRO A 108 6.46 -17.35 -3.99
C PRO A 108 5.57 -16.11 -3.80
N PRO A 109 6.15 -14.91 -3.59
CA PRO A 109 5.40 -13.66 -3.43
C PRO A 109 4.30 -13.48 -4.48
N GLU A 110 4.60 -13.81 -5.74
CA GLU A 110 3.73 -13.74 -6.91
C GLU A 110 2.48 -14.61 -6.80
N GLN A 111 2.57 -15.72 -6.06
CA GLN A 111 1.47 -16.68 -5.88
C GLN A 111 0.64 -16.43 -4.63
N THR A 112 1.01 -15.43 -3.82
CA THR A 112 0.21 -15.02 -2.67
C THR A 112 -1.04 -14.25 -3.10
N ARG A 113 -2.04 -14.14 -2.23
CA ARG A 113 -3.27 -13.35 -2.45
C ARG A 113 -2.93 -11.90 -2.76
N LEU A 114 -2.11 -11.26 -1.90
CA LEU A 114 -1.69 -9.88 -2.08
C LEU A 114 -0.81 -9.72 -3.33
N GLY A 115 0.18 -10.60 -3.53
CA GLY A 115 1.08 -10.50 -4.67
C GLY A 115 0.37 -10.68 -6.01
N SER A 116 -0.51 -11.67 -6.13
CA SER A 116 -1.36 -11.88 -7.33
C SER A 116 -2.19 -10.63 -7.63
N LEU A 117 -2.77 -10.00 -6.60
CA LEU A 117 -3.53 -8.77 -6.76
C LEU A 117 -2.63 -7.64 -7.28
N LEU A 118 -1.43 -7.45 -6.72
CA LEU A 118 -0.49 -6.41 -7.18
C LEU A 118 -0.04 -6.65 -8.64
N LEU A 119 0.24 -7.90 -9.02
CA LEU A 119 0.55 -8.25 -10.41
C LEU A 119 -0.60 -7.86 -11.36
N SER A 120 -1.85 -8.09 -10.96
CA SER A 120 -3.02 -7.68 -11.75
C SER A 120 -3.13 -6.15 -11.96
N LYS A 121 -2.46 -5.35 -11.14
CA LYS A 121 -2.39 -3.88 -11.27
C LYS A 121 -1.20 -3.38 -12.07
N GLY A 122 -0.41 -4.28 -12.64
CA GLY A 122 0.68 -3.98 -13.55
C GLY A 122 2.07 -3.94 -12.93
N TYR A 123 2.20 -4.22 -11.62
CA TYR A 123 3.50 -4.51 -11.01
C TYR A 123 4.06 -5.83 -11.54
N ARG A 124 5.39 -5.99 -11.52
CA ARG A 124 6.09 -7.13 -12.14
C ARG A 124 7.08 -7.79 -11.20
N TYR A 125 7.80 -6.99 -10.42
CA TYR A 125 8.80 -7.50 -9.50
C TYR A 125 8.26 -7.42 -8.08
N LEU A 126 8.11 -8.57 -7.45
CA LEU A 126 7.68 -8.66 -6.06
C LEU A 126 8.84 -9.12 -5.18
N LYS A 127 8.93 -8.54 -3.98
CA LYS A 127 9.89 -8.94 -2.97
C LYS A 127 9.22 -8.98 -1.61
N ASP A 128 9.28 -10.15 -0.98
CA ASP A 128 8.88 -10.30 0.42
C ASP A 128 9.99 -9.83 1.35
N TRP A 129 9.66 -8.87 2.21
CA TRP A 129 10.47 -8.43 3.33
C TRP A 129 9.91 -9.03 4.61
N TYR A 130 10.14 -10.34 4.76
CA TYR A 130 9.96 -11.04 6.02
C TYR A 130 11.25 -10.87 6.85
N PHE A 131 11.16 -10.27 8.04
CA PHE A 131 12.28 -10.19 8.99
C PHE A 131 12.14 -11.30 10.04
N PRO A 132 13.01 -12.33 10.02
CA PRO A 132 13.15 -13.23 11.16
C PRO A 132 14.07 -12.59 12.21
N GLU A 133 13.57 -12.48 13.45
CA GLU A 133 14.37 -12.44 14.69
C GLU A 133 15.25 -11.22 15.01
N GLY A 134 15.11 -10.08 14.32
CA GLY A 134 15.86 -8.86 14.64
C GLY A 134 14.94 -7.64 14.80
N TRP A 135 14.84 -7.11 16.02
CA TRP A 135 14.03 -5.95 16.43
C TRP A 135 14.47 -4.60 15.84
N MET A 136 14.87 -4.53 14.57
CA MET A 136 15.28 -3.29 13.91
C MET A 136 14.30 -2.92 12.79
N GLU A 137 13.29 -2.15 13.19
CA GLU A 137 12.49 -1.21 12.40
C GLU A 137 11.98 -1.67 11.02
N GLY A 138 10.83 -2.35 11.03
CA GLY A 138 10.00 -2.52 9.84
C GLY A 138 9.06 -3.71 9.95
N GLY A 139 7.75 -3.47 9.79
CA GLY A 139 6.75 -4.54 9.72
C GLY A 139 6.93 -5.43 8.48
N TYR A 140 6.28 -6.58 8.49
CA TYR A 140 6.27 -7.53 7.38
C TYR A 140 5.68 -6.89 6.12
N LYS A 141 6.50 -6.71 5.07
CA LYS A 141 6.11 -5.93 3.88
C LYS A 141 6.31 -6.70 2.59
N LEU A 142 5.34 -6.59 1.69
CA LEU A 142 5.50 -6.99 0.30
C LEU A 142 5.83 -5.73 -0.50
N GLN A 143 7.00 -5.71 -1.13
CA GLN A 143 7.39 -4.69 -2.10
C GLN A 143 6.95 -5.12 -3.50
N ALA A 144 6.44 -4.18 -4.27
CA ALA A 144 6.06 -4.34 -5.67
C ALA A 144 6.65 -3.22 -6.54
N GLU A 145 7.25 -3.57 -7.68
CA GLU A 145 7.80 -2.63 -8.65
C GLU A 145 7.32 -2.92 -10.08
N ARG A 146 7.18 -1.85 -10.88
CA ARG A 146 6.84 -1.90 -12.31
C ARG A 146 8.05 -2.01 -13.22
#